data_AF-A0AAE0LH29-F1
#
_entry.id   AF-A0AAE0LH29-F1
#
_cell.length_a   1.000
_cell.length_b   1.000
_cell.length_c   1.000
_cell.angle_alpha   90.00
_cell.angle_beta   90.00
_cell.angle_gamma   90.00
#
_symmetry.space_group_name_H-M   'P 1'
#
loop_
_entity.id
_entity.type
_entity.pdbx_description
1 polymer ?
#
loop_
_entity_poly.entity_id
_entity_poly.type
_entity_poly.pdbx_seq_one_letter_code
_entity_poly.pdbx_strand_id
1 'polypeptide(L)'
;MLQAGIMSVLASWDRDEGYSKNMLEDLIGQLTVITRELTSELVDCKDVPKLQNLVDEFFKSLERDGSPDWLVINTHLLSHFPDQLLMYGPIRGTWMYVFESFNGKIRRWVKNNAYPVQSVMQGFGRYRMVHVVRGLISVLRRRREATTNPTRPPVLRFLTTAPLRAPNTVVLGTQGKRHVLSRAETKALELWMHGNVPQYRKLKAKLDDCVTYYKR
;
A
#
# COMPACT_ATOMS: atom_id res chain seq x y z
N MET A 1 7.85 -8.44 2.76
CA MET A 1 8.61 -9.71 2.89
C MET A 1 9.06 -10.38 1.59
N LEU A 2 8.22 -10.60 0.56
CA LEU A 2 8.69 -11.24 -0.69
C LEU A 2 9.74 -10.41 -1.43
N GLN A 3 9.73 -9.08 -1.32
CA GLN A 3 10.81 -8.26 -1.88
C GLN A 3 12.14 -8.47 -1.14
N ALA A 4 12.12 -8.78 0.16
CA ALA A 4 13.33 -9.15 0.92
C ALA A 4 13.75 -10.61 0.67
N GLY A 5 12.78 -11.51 0.45
CA GLY A 5 13.04 -12.91 0.07
C GLY A 5 13.55 -13.03 -1.38
N ILE A 6 12.97 -12.31 -2.34
CA ILE A 6 13.47 -12.17 -3.71
C ILE A 6 14.85 -11.51 -3.67
N MET A 7 15.06 -10.44 -2.90
CA MET A 7 16.38 -9.82 -2.81
C MET A 7 17.40 -10.69 -2.05
N SER A 8 17.00 -11.56 -1.12
CA SER A 8 17.92 -12.54 -0.50
C SER A 8 18.23 -13.70 -1.45
N VAL A 9 17.26 -14.14 -2.24
CA VAL A 9 17.45 -15.12 -3.33
C VAL A 9 18.38 -14.53 -4.38
N LEU A 10 18.09 -13.33 -4.90
CA LEU A 10 18.95 -12.61 -5.85
C LEU A 10 20.35 -12.31 -5.27
N ALA A 11 20.47 -11.94 -3.99
CA ALA A 11 21.77 -11.75 -3.34
C ALA A 11 22.51 -13.07 -3.09
N SER A 12 21.80 -14.20 -2.96
CA SER A 12 22.43 -15.53 -2.94
C SER A 12 22.87 -15.96 -4.34
N TRP A 13 22.20 -15.49 -5.39
CA TRP A 13 22.53 -15.77 -6.80
C TRP A 13 23.77 -14.98 -7.28
N ASP A 14 24.09 -13.87 -6.61
CA ASP A 14 25.26 -13.04 -6.89
C ASP A 14 26.56 -13.59 -6.24
N ARG A 15 26.48 -14.64 -5.41
CA ARG A 15 27.68 -15.30 -4.88
C ARG A 15 28.23 -16.26 -5.94
N ASP A 16 29.14 -15.77 -6.78
CA ASP A 16 30.26 -16.44 -7.50
C ASP A 16 30.27 -17.98 -7.69
N GLU A 17 29.13 -18.64 -7.87
CA GLU A 17 29.04 -20.11 -7.97
C GLU A 17 29.20 -20.65 -9.41
N GLY A 18 29.60 -19.81 -10.37
CA GLY A 18 29.87 -20.26 -11.74
C GLY A 18 28.61 -20.59 -12.57
N TYR A 19 27.42 -20.14 -12.15
CA TYR A 19 26.21 -20.30 -12.94
C TYR A 19 26.25 -19.47 -14.23
N SER A 20 25.72 -20.05 -15.30
CA SER A 20 25.61 -19.36 -16.59
C SER A 20 24.65 -18.17 -16.47
N LYS A 21 25.08 -16.99 -16.93
CA LYS A 21 24.26 -15.78 -16.96
C LYS A 21 22.90 -16.01 -17.64
N ASN A 22 22.88 -16.78 -18.73
CA ASN A 22 21.65 -17.05 -19.49
C ASN A 22 20.62 -17.84 -18.68
N MET A 23 21.09 -18.76 -17.81
CA MET A 23 20.23 -19.53 -16.93
C MET A 23 19.61 -18.64 -15.86
N LEU A 24 20.41 -17.77 -15.22
CA LEU A 24 19.89 -16.83 -14.23
C LEU A 24 18.88 -15.87 -14.86
N GLU A 25 19.16 -15.36 -16.07
CA GLU A 25 18.23 -14.50 -16.80
C GLU A 25 16.89 -15.20 -17.11
N ASP A 26 16.93 -16.47 -17.48
CA ASP A 26 15.73 -17.28 -17.73
C ASP A 26 14.91 -17.47 -16.44
N LEU A 27 15.54 -17.90 -15.34
CA LEU A 27 14.85 -18.08 -14.06
C LEU A 27 14.26 -16.78 -13.50
N ILE A 28 15.00 -15.66 -13.59
CA ILE A 28 14.49 -14.33 -13.21
C ILE A 28 13.31 -13.95 -14.11
N GLY A 29 13.41 -14.22 -15.43
CA GLY A 29 12.36 -13.94 -16.40
C GLY A 29 11.05 -14.65 -16.04
N GLN A 30 11.13 -15.96 -15.81
CA GLN A 30 9.98 -16.78 -15.41
C GLN A 30 9.36 -16.29 -14.09
N LEU A 31 10.19 -16.05 -13.07
CA LEU A 31 9.72 -15.54 -11.78
C LEU A 31 9.08 -14.14 -11.90
N THR A 32 9.60 -13.29 -12.78
CA THR A 32 9.04 -11.95 -13.06
C THR A 32 7.65 -12.05 -13.67
N VAL A 33 7.44 -12.97 -14.62
CA VAL A 33 6.12 -13.20 -15.22
C VAL A 33 5.15 -13.73 -14.16
N ILE A 34 5.54 -14.77 -13.41
CA ILE A 34 4.71 -15.34 -12.34
C ILE A 34 4.30 -14.27 -11.33
N THR A 35 5.26 -13.50 -10.80
CA THR A 35 4.96 -12.46 -9.81
C THR A 35 4.09 -11.34 -10.37
N ARG A 36 4.21 -11.01 -11.66
CA ARG A 36 3.32 -10.04 -12.33
C ARG A 36 1.88 -10.54 -12.36
N GLU A 37 1.65 -11.79 -12.76
CA GLU A 37 0.31 -12.37 -12.81
C GLU A 37 -0.30 -12.48 -11.41
N LEU A 38 0.48 -12.96 -10.42
CA LEU A 38 0.05 -13.04 -9.02
C LEU A 38 -0.32 -11.67 -8.41
N THR A 39 0.38 -10.62 -8.81
CA THR A 39 0.15 -9.25 -8.30
C THR A 39 -0.79 -8.42 -9.16
N SER A 40 -1.41 -9.03 -10.17
CA SER A 40 -2.45 -8.37 -10.96
C SER A 40 -3.61 -7.93 -10.06
N GLU A 41 -4.22 -6.79 -10.41
CA GLU A 41 -5.40 -6.27 -9.70
C GLU A 41 -6.66 -7.10 -10.02
N LEU A 42 -6.70 -7.67 -11.23
CA LEU A 42 -7.79 -8.50 -11.71
C LEU A 42 -7.18 -9.76 -12.34
N VAL A 43 -7.63 -10.93 -11.91
CA VAL A 43 -7.24 -12.21 -12.49
C VAL A 43 -8.50 -12.97 -12.88
N ASP A 44 -8.59 -13.40 -14.15
CA ASP A 44 -9.65 -14.30 -14.59
C ASP A 44 -9.29 -15.73 -14.15
N CYS A 45 -10.26 -16.45 -13.59
CA CYS A 45 -10.10 -17.85 -13.18
C CYS A 45 -9.62 -18.74 -14.34
N LYS A 46 -9.96 -18.37 -15.60
CA LYS A 46 -9.53 -19.09 -16.81
C LYS A 46 -8.03 -19.02 -17.08
N ASP A 47 -7.35 -18.02 -16.54
CA ASP A 47 -5.91 -17.83 -16.72
C ASP A 47 -5.08 -18.54 -15.63
N VAL A 48 -5.72 -19.02 -14.56
CA VAL A 48 -5.02 -19.74 -13.48
C VAL A 48 -4.34 -21.02 -13.96
N PRO A 49 -4.92 -21.87 -14.84
CA PRO A 49 -4.20 -23.02 -15.39
C PRO A 49 -2.92 -22.64 -16.15
N LYS A 50 -2.90 -21.47 -16.82
CA LYS A 50 -1.68 -20.98 -17.48
C LYS A 50 -0.63 -20.59 -16.46
N LEU A 51 -1.04 -19.96 -15.37
CA LEU A 51 -0.16 -19.62 -14.26
C LEU A 51 0.42 -20.89 -13.60
N GLN A 52 -0.38 -21.95 -13.42
CA GLN A 52 0.12 -23.23 -12.92
C GLN A 52 1.21 -23.79 -13.84
N ASN A 53 0.98 -23.79 -15.16
CA ASN A 53 1.99 -24.26 -16.12
C ASN A 53 3.29 -23.44 -16.02
N LEU A 54 3.21 -22.11 -15.88
CA LEU A 54 4.39 -21.25 -15.70
C LEU A 54 5.15 -21.58 -14.41
N VAL A 55 4.42 -21.83 -13.32
CA VAL A 55 5.02 -22.24 -12.05
C VAL A 55 5.70 -23.61 -12.17
N ASP A 56 5.06 -24.56 -12.83
CA ASP A 56 5.62 -25.90 -13.06
C ASP A 56 6.88 -25.83 -13.94
N GLU A 57 6.89 -25.00 -14.99
CA GLU A 57 8.05 -24.73 -15.83
C GLU A 57 9.19 -24.08 -15.04
N PHE A 58 8.86 -23.15 -14.13
CA PHE A 58 9.83 -22.55 -13.22
C PHE A 58 10.47 -23.58 -12.30
N PHE A 59 9.69 -24.45 -11.66
CA PHE A 59 10.25 -25.50 -10.81
C PHE A 59 11.08 -26.51 -11.61
N LYS A 60 10.67 -26.88 -12.82
CA LYS A 60 11.48 -27.75 -13.70
C LYS A 60 12.82 -27.12 -14.06
N SER A 61 12.82 -25.84 -14.40
CA SER A 61 14.05 -25.10 -14.71
C SER A 61 14.94 -24.97 -13.48
N LEU A 62 14.33 -24.70 -12.32
CA LEU A 62 15.03 -24.57 -11.04
C LEU A 62 15.62 -25.90 -10.56
N GLU A 63 14.93 -27.03 -10.76
CA GLU A 63 15.43 -28.36 -10.40
C GLU A 63 16.53 -28.83 -11.36
N ARG A 64 16.40 -28.53 -12.65
CA ARG A 64 17.39 -28.92 -13.67
C ARG A 64 18.69 -28.16 -13.52
N ASP A 65 18.60 -26.84 -13.35
CA ASP A 65 19.76 -25.96 -13.49
C ASP A 65 20.18 -25.33 -12.14
N GLY A 66 19.27 -25.25 -11.17
CA GLY A 66 19.47 -24.52 -9.92
C GLY A 66 20.10 -25.32 -8.79
N SER A 67 20.59 -24.60 -7.78
CA SER A 67 21.11 -25.20 -6.55
C SER A 67 19.98 -25.73 -5.67
N PRO A 68 20.16 -26.88 -4.98
CA PRO A 68 19.24 -27.36 -3.94
C PRO A 68 18.94 -26.30 -2.86
N ASP A 69 19.90 -25.41 -2.59
CA ASP A 69 19.76 -24.33 -1.60
C ASP A 69 18.70 -23.28 -1.98
N TRP A 70 18.29 -23.23 -3.24
CA TRP A 70 17.27 -22.29 -3.72
C TRP A 70 15.84 -22.79 -3.47
N LEU A 71 15.66 -24.07 -3.14
CA LEU A 71 14.37 -24.68 -2.80
C LEU A 71 13.99 -24.42 -1.33
N VAL A 72 14.06 -23.16 -0.92
CA VAL A 72 13.58 -22.72 0.39
C VAL A 72 12.05 -22.74 0.45
N ILE A 73 11.50 -22.71 1.66
CA ILE A 73 10.05 -22.68 1.89
C ILE A 73 9.33 -21.60 1.07
N ASN A 74 9.94 -20.43 0.89
CA ASN A 74 9.35 -19.34 0.09
C ASN A 74 9.24 -19.68 -1.40
N THR A 75 10.21 -20.42 -1.93
CA THR A 75 10.18 -20.90 -3.31
C THR A 75 9.10 -21.96 -3.45
N HIS A 76 9.04 -22.93 -2.52
CA HIS A 76 7.98 -23.94 -2.51
C HIS A 76 6.56 -23.35 -2.45
N LEU A 77 6.35 -22.24 -1.72
CA LEU A 77 5.05 -21.56 -1.69
C LEU A 77 4.53 -21.16 -3.08
N LEU A 78 5.41 -20.98 -4.07
CA LEU A 78 5.00 -20.66 -5.44
C LEU A 78 4.07 -21.73 -6.04
N SER A 79 4.24 -23.01 -5.69
CA SER A 79 3.42 -24.10 -6.21
C SER A 79 1.97 -24.05 -5.71
N HIS A 80 1.73 -23.45 -4.55
CA HIS A 80 0.41 -23.34 -3.95
C HIS A 80 -0.35 -22.07 -4.37
N PHE A 81 0.33 -21.11 -5.00
CA PHE A 81 -0.30 -19.83 -5.32
C PHE A 81 -1.46 -19.92 -6.32
N PRO A 82 -1.42 -20.77 -7.37
CA PRO A 82 -2.56 -20.93 -8.29
C PRO A 82 -3.84 -21.38 -7.55
N ASP A 83 -3.71 -22.35 -6.64
CA ASP A 83 -4.84 -22.82 -5.80
C ASP A 83 -5.32 -21.73 -4.83
N GLN A 84 -4.38 -21.01 -4.19
CA GLN A 84 -4.71 -19.89 -3.32
C GLN A 84 -5.42 -18.75 -4.07
N LEU A 85 -5.05 -18.52 -5.34
CA LEU A 85 -5.65 -17.50 -6.19
C LEU A 85 -7.10 -17.85 -6.54
N LEU A 86 -7.41 -19.13 -6.75
CA LEU A 86 -8.78 -19.62 -6.93
C LEU A 86 -9.62 -19.52 -5.65
N MET A 87 -9.03 -19.82 -4.49
CA MET A 87 -9.74 -19.81 -3.21
C MET A 87 -9.98 -18.41 -2.65
N TYR A 88 -8.97 -17.54 -2.70
CA TYR A 88 -8.97 -16.25 -1.99
C TYR A 88 -8.98 -15.04 -2.92
N GLY A 89 -8.88 -15.26 -4.24
CA GLY A 89 -8.79 -14.19 -5.22
C GLY A 89 -7.41 -13.52 -5.27
N PRO A 90 -7.30 -12.37 -5.95
CA PRO A 90 -6.01 -11.69 -6.20
C PRO A 90 -5.19 -11.43 -4.94
N ILE A 91 -3.95 -11.88 -5.01
CA ILE A 91 -3.03 -11.93 -3.88
C ILE A 91 -2.56 -10.52 -3.44
N ARG A 92 -2.59 -9.54 -4.34
CA ARG A 92 -2.17 -8.16 -4.08
C ARG A 92 -2.84 -7.54 -2.84
N GLY A 93 -4.11 -7.87 -2.58
CA GLY A 93 -4.87 -7.36 -1.44
C GLY A 93 -4.64 -8.12 -0.14
N THR A 94 -4.20 -9.38 -0.22
CA THR A 94 -4.01 -10.27 0.94
C THR A 94 -2.58 -10.24 1.48
N TRP A 95 -1.65 -9.62 0.76
CA TRP A 95 -0.26 -9.49 1.20
C TRP A 95 -0.09 -8.59 2.42
N MET A 96 0.92 -8.93 3.22
CA MET A 96 1.29 -8.12 4.39
C MET A 96 1.71 -6.69 4.05
N TYR A 97 1.94 -6.36 2.78
CA TYR A 97 2.36 -5.02 2.36
C TYR A 97 1.44 -3.89 2.88
N VAL A 98 0.13 -4.14 2.94
CA VAL A 98 -0.83 -3.17 3.51
C VAL A 98 -0.54 -2.92 4.99
N PHE A 99 -0.28 -3.99 5.75
CA PHE A 99 0.06 -3.93 7.17
C PHE A 99 1.44 -3.32 7.40
N GLU A 100 2.47 -3.70 6.63
CA GLU A 100 3.82 -3.11 6.68
C GLU A 100 3.76 -1.59 6.41
N SER A 101 3.00 -1.20 5.37
CA SER A 101 2.77 0.21 5.02
C SER A 101 2.02 0.97 6.12
N PHE A 102 1.07 0.32 6.79
CA PHE A 102 0.33 0.91 7.90
C PHE A 102 1.20 1.05 9.15
N ASN A 103 1.98 0.03 9.51
CA ASN A 103 2.93 0.06 10.61
C ASN A 103 4.00 1.14 10.40
N GLY A 104 4.49 1.29 9.17
CA GLY A 104 5.39 2.40 8.81
C GLY A 104 4.75 3.79 8.95
N LYS A 105 3.42 3.92 8.89
CA LYS A 105 2.71 5.18 9.22
C LYS A 105 2.62 5.37 10.73
N ILE A 106 2.23 4.34 11.49
CA ILE A 106 2.16 4.37 12.95
C ILE A 106 3.51 4.79 13.53
N ARG A 107 4.61 4.14 13.08
CA ARG A 107 5.98 4.49 13.51
C ARG A 107 6.32 5.95 13.30
N ARG A 108 5.84 6.58 12.21
CA ARG A 108 6.08 8.01 11.94
C ARG A 108 5.27 8.93 12.84
N TRP A 109 4.15 8.46 13.39
CA TRP A 109 3.33 9.20 14.35
C TRP A 109 3.90 9.16 15.76
N VAL A 110 4.63 8.11 16.12
CA VAL A 110 5.39 8.05 17.38
C VAL A 110 6.49 9.11 17.36
N LYS A 111 6.21 10.27 17.96
CA LYS A 111 7.16 11.38 18.14
C LYS A 111 7.71 11.44 19.55
N ASN A 112 6.94 10.95 20.51
CA ASN A 112 7.36 10.81 21.89
C ASN A 112 7.36 9.31 22.26
N ASN A 113 8.55 8.76 22.49
CA ASN A 113 8.71 7.36 22.88
C ASN A 113 8.32 7.10 24.35
N ALA A 114 8.27 8.13 25.21
CA ALA A 114 7.77 7.98 26.57
C ALA A 114 6.26 7.76 26.61
N TYR A 115 5.52 8.28 25.63
CA TYR A 115 4.08 8.13 25.48
C TYR A 115 3.71 7.76 24.03
N PRO A 116 3.97 6.50 23.63
CA PRO A 116 3.84 6.07 22.24
C PRO A 116 2.37 6.06 21.78
N VAL A 117 1.45 5.56 22.62
CA VAL A 117 0.01 5.50 22.31
C VAL A 117 -0.55 6.90 22.09
N GLN A 118 -0.20 7.83 22.97
CA GLN A 118 -0.58 9.24 22.86
C GLN A 118 -0.11 9.85 21.53
N SER A 119 1.16 9.61 21.17
CA SER A 119 1.75 10.10 19.92
C SER A 119 1.02 9.54 18.68
N VAL A 120 0.68 8.25 18.71
CA VAL A 120 -0.09 7.58 17.66
C VAL A 120 -1.48 8.19 17.53
N MET A 121 -2.19 8.39 18.65
CA MET A 121 -3.53 8.98 18.66
C MET A 121 -3.54 10.40 18.08
N GLN A 122 -2.58 11.23 18.48
CA GLN A 122 -2.44 12.58 17.90
C GLN A 122 -2.11 12.54 16.40
N GLY A 123 -1.25 11.62 15.98
CA GLY A 123 -0.94 11.38 14.57
C GLY A 123 -2.17 10.94 13.76
N PHE A 124 -2.97 10.04 14.32
CA PHE A 124 -4.20 9.53 13.72
C PHE A 124 -5.28 10.62 13.58
N GLY A 125 -5.44 11.49 14.60
CA GLY A 125 -6.37 12.63 14.53
C GLY A 125 -6.03 13.58 13.38
N ARG A 126 -4.74 13.95 13.24
CA ARG A 126 -4.24 14.77 12.12
C ARG A 126 -4.48 14.08 10.77
N TYR A 127 -4.16 12.79 10.69
CA TYR A 127 -4.36 11.98 9.50
C TYR A 127 -5.84 11.97 9.06
N ARG A 128 -6.78 11.70 9.98
CA ARG A 128 -8.21 11.70 9.68
C ARG A 128 -8.72 13.07 9.21
N MET A 129 -8.26 14.15 9.84
CA MET A 129 -8.65 15.50 9.44
C MET A 129 -8.28 15.81 7.99
N VAL A 130 -7.02 15.54 7.61
CA VAL A 130 -6.52 15.73 6.23
C VAL A 130 -7.31 14.88 5.22
N HIS A 131 -7.72 13.68 5.63
CA HIS A 131 -8.55 12.79 4.81
C HIS A 131 -9.97 13.32 4.59
N VAL A 132 -10.63 13.85 5.63
CA VAL A 132 -11.96 14.46 5.51
C VAL A 132 -11.92 15.68 4.59
N VAL A 133 -10.91 16.54 4.78
CA VAL A 133 -10.75 17.76 3.96
C VAL A 133 -10.48 17.40 2.50
N ARG A 134 -9.65 16.38 2.23
CA ARG A 134 -9.50 15.83 0.87
C ARG A 134 -10.83 15.36 0.28
N GLY A 135 -11.62 14.63 1.06
CA GLY A 135 -12.94 14.16 0.66
C GLY A 135 -13.86 15.32 0.28
N LEU A 136 -13.94 16.33 1.16
CA LEU A 136 -14.74 17.54 0.95
C LEU A 136 -14.31 18.31 -0.30
N ILE A 137 -13.01 18.58 -0.46
CA ILE A 137 -12.47 19.24 -1.66
C ILE A 137 -12.84 18.47 -2.93
N SER A 138 -12.78 17.14 -2.89
CA SER A 138 -13.17 16.31 -4.02
C SER A 138 -14.67 16.46 -4.36
N VAL A 139 -15.55 16.53 -3.35
CA VAL A 139 -17.00 16.74 -3.52
C VAL A 139 -17.28 18.14 -4.08
N LEU A 140 -16.69 19.17 -3.48
CA LEU A 140 -16.86 20.56 -3.91
C LEU A 140 -16.39 20.78 -5.34
N ARG A 141 -15.25 20.18 -5.70
CA ARG A 141 -14.75 20.20 -7.08
C ARG A 141 -15.74 19.55 -8.04
N ARG A 142 -16.29 18.37 -7.70
CA ARG A 142 -17.31 17.70 -8.52
C ARG A 142 -18.56 18.56 -8.70
N ARG A 143 -19.03 19.21 -7.63
CA ARG A 143 -20.18 20.12 -7.69
C ARG A 143 -19.92 21.29 -8.64
N ARG A 144 -18.72 21.88 -8.57
CA ARG A 144 -18.29 22.95 -9.48
C ARG A 144 -18.22 22.47 -10.94
N GLU A 145 -17.62 21.31 -11.19
CA GLU A 145 -17.51 20.72 -12.52
C GLU A 145 -18.91 20.45 -13.13
N ALA A 146 -19.83 19.90 -12.34
CA ALA A 146 -21.22 19.64 -12.74
C ALA A 146 -21.99 20.94 -13.05
N THR A 147 -21.73 22.05 -12.34
CA THR A 147 -22.32 23.36 -12.66
C THR A 147 -21.75 23.99 -13.93
N THR A 148 -20.48 23.72 -14.25
CA THR A 148 -19.80 24.31 -15.42
C THR A 148 -19.97 23.51 -16.71
N ASN A 149 -20.23 22.19 -16.63
CA ASN A 149 -20.41 21.33 -17.80
C ASN A 149 -21.45 20.23 -17.51
N PRO A 150 -22.74 20.50 -17.74
CA PRO A 150 -23.83 19.58 -17.38
C PRO A 150 -23.91 18.33 -18.27
N THR A 151 -23.22 18.29 -19.41
CA THR A 151 -23.29 17.17 -20.37
C THR A 151 -22.29 16.05 -20.10
N ARG A 152 -21.33 16.25 -19.18
CA ARG A 152 -20.33 15.24 -18.83
C ARG A 152 -20.55 14.76 -17.39
N PRO A 153 -20.90 13.48 -17.16
CA PRO A 153 -21.04 12.98 -15.79
C PRO A 153 -19.69 13.10 -15.05
N PRO A 154 -19.69 13.52 -13.77
CA PRO A 154 -18.46 13.64 -13.01
C PRO A 154 -17.81 12.27 -12.89
N VAL A 155 -16.64 12.09 -13.52
CA VAL A 155 -15.90 10.84 -13.45
C VAL A 155 -15.50 10.59 -11.99
N LEU A 156 -15.98 9.47 -11.44
CA LEU A 156 -15.72 9.05 -10.08
C LEU A 156 -14.27 8.55 -9.97
N ARG A 157 -13.29 9.45 -10.08
CA ARG A 157 -11.93 9.16 -9.66
C ARG A 157 -11.92 9.18 -8.15
N PHE A 158 -12.17 8.02 -7.54
CA PHE A 158 -11.65 7.76 -6.22
C PHE A 158 -10.16 8.13 -6.27
N LEU A 159 -9.74 9.15 -5.51
CA LEU A 159 -8.34 9.52 -5.36
C LEU A 159 -7.62 8.45 -4.50
N THR A 160 -7.80 7.18 -4.83
CA THR A 160 -7.43 6.04 -4.00
C THR A 160 -6.64 5.03 -4.83
N THR A 161 -5.43 5.40 -5.23
CA THR A 161 -4.39 4.41 -5.56
C THR A 161 -2.98 4.93 -5.27
N ALA A 162 -2.76 6.24 -5.19
CA ALA A 162 -1.45 6.76 -4.80
C ALA A 162 -1.17 6.41 -3.32
N PRO A 163 0.01 5.84 -2.99
CA PRO A 163 0.37 5.60 -1.60
C PRO A 163 0.35 6.94 -0.87
N LEU A 164 -0.60 7.08 0.06
CA LEU A 164 -0.77 8.27 0.89
C LEU A 164 0.47 8.43 1.78
N ARG A 165 1.47 9.14 1.26
CA ARG A 165 2.73 9.43 1.94
C ARG A 165 2.63 10.77 2.67
N ALA A 166 2.95 10.67 3.96
CA ALA A 166 2.97 11.68 5.01
C ALA A 166 1.57 12.16 5.49
N PRO A 167 1.35 12.23 6.81
CA PRO A 167 0.05 12.58 7.40
C PRO A 167 -0.40 14.03 7.13
N ASN A 168 0.50 14.91 6.67
CA ASN A 168 0.24 16.34 6.49
C ASN A 168 0.14 16.77 5.01
N THR A 169 0.28 15.86 4.06
CA THR A 169 0.25 16.22 2.65
C THR A 169 -1.19 16.34 2.20
N VAL A 170 -1.65 17.49 1.68
CA VAL A 170 -2.91 17.67 0.95
C VAL A 170 -2.60 17.87 -0.54
N VAL A 171 -3.33 17.22 -1.45
CA VAL A 171 -3.17 17.51 -2.88
C VAL A 171 -4.23 18.54 -3.24
N LEU A 172 -3.80 19.78 -3.50
CA LEU A 172 -4.68 20.86 -3.91
C LEU A 172 -4.67 20.95 -5.44
N GLY A 173 -5.86 20.87 -6.02
CA GLY A 173 -6.04 20.75 -7.46
C GLY A 173 -6.10 22.11 -8.15
N THR A 174 -4.99 22.49 -8.78
CA THR A 174 -5.01 23.23 -10.06
C THR A 174 -4.02 22.65 -11.07
N GLN A 175 -2.98 21.91 -10.64
CA GLN A 175 -2.03 21.22 -11.53
C GLN A 175 -1.46 19.91 -10.93
N GLY A 176 -2.20 19.23 -10.04
CA GLY A 176 -1.67 18.03 -9.36
C GLY A 176 -0.49 18.30 -8.41
N LYS A 177 -0.18 19.58 -8.13
CA LYS A 177 0.87 19.96 -7.19
C LYS A 177 0.51 19.48 -5.78
N ARG A 178 1.40 18.68 -5.20
CA ARG A 178 1.29 18.18 -3.83
C ARG A 178 1.64 19.34 -2.90
N HIS A 179 0.75 19.66 -1.97
CA HIS A 179 0.99 20.70 -0.99
C HIS A 179 1.13 20.04 0.39
N VAL A 180 2.31 20.12 1.00
CA VAL A 180 2.50 19.64 2.36
C VAL A 180 2.11 20.77 3.30
N LEU A 181 1.06 20.57 4.09
CA LEU A 181 0.65 21.56 5.08
C LEU A 181 1.76 21.71 6.13
N SER A 182 2.19 22.94 6.34
CA SER A 182 3.00 23.33 7.48
C SER A 182 2.26 23.06 8.79
N ARG A 183 2.99 23.09 9.92
CA ARG A 183 2.36 22.95 11.25
C ARG A 183 1.33 24.03 11.52
N ALA A 184 1.59 25.26 11.07
CA ALA A 184 0.68 26.40 11.24
C ALA A 184 -0.61 26.20 10.44
N GLU A 185 -0.51 25.81 9.17
CA GLU A 185 -1.68 25.54 8.32
C GLU A 185 -2.48 24.34 8.82
N THR A 186 -1.81 23.31 9.33
CA THR A 186 -2.47 22.16 9.95
C THR A 186 -3.29 22.58 11.17
N LYS A 187 -2.74 23.47 12.01
CA LYS A 187 -3.43 24.01 13.20
C LYS A 187 -4.59 24.92 12.82
N ALA A 188 -4.43 25.77 11.80
CA ALA A 188 -5.51 26.60 11.28
C ALA A 188 -6.67 25.76 10.74
N LEU A 189 -6.35 24.67 10.02
CA LEU A 189 -7.34 23.73 9.52
C LEU A 189 -8.07 23.00 10.64
N GLU A 190 -7.35 22.61 11.70
CA GLU A 190 -7.94 21.98 12.90
C GLU A 190 -8.93 22.92 13.59
N LEU A 191 -8.58 24.21 13.75
CA LEU A 191 -9.48 25.22 14.29
C LEU A 191 -10.72 25.41 13.42
N TRP A 192 -10.55 25.51 12.10
CA TRP A 192 -11.66 25.63 11.17
C TRP A 192 -12.60 24.41 11.25
N MET A 193 -12.05 23.20 11.27
CA MET A 193 -12.81 21.95 11.39
C MET A 193 -13.58 21.88 12.72
N HIS A 194 -12.96 22.33 13.82
CA HIS A 194 -13.60 22.36 15.13
C HIS A 194 -14.79 23.32 15.20
N GLY A 195 -14.68 24.48 14.53
CA GLY A 195 -15.75 25.47 14.41
C GLY A 195 -16.90 25.02 13.51
N ASN A 196 -16.57 24.46 12.34
CA ASN A 196 -17.54 24.28 11.25
C ASN A 196 -18.08 22.83 11.10
N VAL A 197 -17.43 21.83 11.70
CA VAL A 197 -17.82 20.42 11.54
C VAL A 197 -18.17 19.80 12.90
N PRO A 198 -19.47 19.74 13.27
CA PRO A 198 -19.90 19.22 14.58
C PRO A 198 -19.46 17.77 14.85
N GLN A 199 -19.42 16.93 13.82
CA GLN A 199 -18.97 15.53 13.93
C GLN A 199 -17.49 15.46 14.26
N TYR A 200 -16.68 16.36 13.69
CA TYR A 200 -15.25 16.45 14.00
C TYR A 200 -15.05 16.89 15.45
N ARG A 201 -15.82 17.85 15.94
CA ARG A 201 -15.78 18.29 17.34
C ARG A 201 -16.03 17.13 18.33
N LYS A 202 -17.09 16.35 18.10
CA LYS A 202 -17.41 15.16 18.92
C LYS A 202 -16.29 14.12 18.87
N LEU A 203 -15.72 13.87 17.68
CA LEU A 203 -14.63 12.92 17.50
C LEU A 203 -13.34 13.41 18.18
N LYS A 204 -13.05 14.70 18.09
CA LYS A 204 -11.88 15.35 18.67
C LYS A 204 -11.92 15.29 20.19
N ALA A 205 -13.07 15.58 20.80
CA ALA A 205 -13.26 15.42 22.25
C ALA A 205 -12.95 13.99 22.72
N LYS A 206 -13.53 12.97 22.08
CA LYS A 206 -13.21 11.56 22.38
C LYS A 206 -11.72 11.24 22.21
N LEU A 207 -11.09 11.81 21.18
CA LEU A 207 -9.67 11.59 20.95
C LEU A 207 -8.81 12.26 22.03
N ASP A 208 -9.17 13.46 22.47
CA ASP A 208 -8.46 14.19 23.51
C ASP A 208 -8.63 13.52 24.88
N ASP A 209 -9.80 12.93 25.16
CA ASP A 209 -10.02 12.08 26.34
C ASP A 209 -9.07 10.89 26.36
N CYS A 210 -9.00 10.15 25.24
CA CYS A 210 -8.07 9.03 25.11
C CYS A 210 -6.60 9.48 25.23
N VAL A 211 -6.22 10.59 24.58
CA VAL A 211 -4.86 11.16 24.67
C VAL A 211 -4.51 11.51 26.12
N THR A 212 -5.47 11.99 26.90
CA THR A 212 -5.28 12.36 28.31
C THR A 212 -5.18 11.13 29.21
N TYR A 213 -5.95 10.08 28.91
CA TYR A 213 -5.84 8.78 29.60
C TYR A 213 -4.42 8.20 29.50
N TYR A 214 -3.82 8.21 28.30
CA TYR A 214 -2.48 7.67 28.06
C TYR A 214 -1.32 8.60 28.46
N LYS A 215 -1.59 9.70 29.18
CA LYS A 215 -0.58 10.57 29.81
C LYS A 215 -0.33 10.24 31.29
N ARG A 216 -1.24 9.50 31.93
CA ARG A 216 -1.10 9.01 33.31
C ARG A 216 -0.27 7.74 33.31
#